data_AF-A0A8T6NDT7-F1
#
_entry.id   AF-A0A8T6NDT7-F1
#
_cell.length_a   1.000
_cell.length_b   1.000
_cell.length_c   1.000
_cell.angle_alpha   90.00
_cell.angle_beta   90.00
_cell.angle_gamma   90.00
#
_symmetry.space_group_name_H-M   'P 1'
#
loop_
_entity.id
_entity.type
_entity.pdbx_description
1 polymer ?
#
loop_
_entity_poly.entity_id
_entity_poly.type
_entity_poly.pdbx_seq_one_letter_code
_entity_poly.pdbx_strand_id
1 'polypeptide(L)'
;MKYLHKERGIFVSASASKLLDNTDAVIFDCDGVLVDVSKSYDLAIKQTTEYVLNKFVDIHSIPISAQIISGFKATGGFNDEVDVTYASILSLVAANRLKIDAKKFINKVIKNANVSGIISVEKFLDTL
;
A
#
# COMPACT_ATOMS: atom_id res chain seq x y z
N MET A 1 10.87 17.87 -18.84
CA MET A 1 11.49 18.81 -17.89
C MET A 1 12.91 19.13 -18.36
N LYS A 2 13.33 20.40 -18.41
CA LYS A 2 14.66 20.82 -18.86
C LYS A 2 15.52 21.14 -17.63
N TYR A 3 16.64 20.44 -17.46
CA TYR A 3 17.58 20.64 -16.34
C TYR A 3 18.78 21.44 -16.82
N LEU A 4 19.25 22.38 -15.99
CA LEU A 4 20.45 23.19 -16.28
C LEU A 4 21.74 22.44 -15.99
N HIS A 5 21.73 21.61 -14.94
CA HIS A 5 22.87 20.81 -14.53
C HIS A 5 22.43 19.38 -14.25
N LYS A 6 23.26 18.44 -14.71
CA LYS A 6 23.07 17.00 -14.55
C LYS A 6 24.42 16.39 -14.22
N GLU A 7 24.57 16.01 -12.96
CA GLU A 7 25.65 15.13 -12.50
C GLU A 7 25.04 13.82 -12.00
N ARG A 8 25.87 12.83 -11.68
CA ARG A 8 25.38 11.52 -11.24
C ARG A 8 24.54 11.71 -9.96
N GLY A 9 23.22 11.53 -10.09
CA GLY A 9 22.27 11.64 -9.00
C GLY A 9 21.81 13.06 -8.65
N ILE A 10 22.31 14.09 -9.36
CA ILE A 10 21.97 15.49 -9.10
C ILE A 10 21.32 16.09 -10.34
N PHE A 11 20.08 16.55 -10.18
CA PHE A 11 19.31 17.18 -11.24
C PHE A 11 18.84 18.56 -10.80
N VAL A 12 19.34 19.62 -11.44
CA VAL A 12 18.98 21.00 -11.08
C VAL A 12 18.12 21.61 -12.19
N SER A 13 16.91 22.03 -11.85
CA SER A 13 16.04 22.80 -12.76
C SER A 13 16.44 24.27 -12.78
N ALA A 14 16.06 24.99 -13.85
CA ALA A 14 16.35 26.42 -13.95
C ALA A 14 15.70 27.26 -12.85
N SER A 15 14.52 26.84 -12.36
CA SER A 15 13.85 27.48 -11.24
C SER A 15 14.54 27.21 -9.91
N ALA A 16 14.98 25.97 -9.66
CA ALA A 16 15.66 25.59 -8.43
C ALA A 16 16.99 26.35 -8.25
N SER A 17 17.76 26.53 -9.32
CA SER A 17 19.06 27.22 -9.26
C SER A 17 18.98 28.63 -8.67
N LYS A 18 17.93 29.40 -8.99
CA LYS A 18 17.76 30.77 -8.45
C LYS A 18 17.30 30.80 -6.99
N LEU A 19 16.60 29.75 -6.56
CA LEU A 19 16.12 29.60 -5.19
C LEU A 19 17.27 29.23 -4.23
N LEU A 20 18.18 28.37 -4.69
CA LEU A 20 19.30 27.87 -3.87
C LEU A 20 20.21 29.00 -3.38
N ASP A 21 20.51 30.01 -4.21
CA ASP A 21 21.38 31.13 -3.86
C ASP A 21 20.83 31.99 -2.70
N ASN A 22 19.52 31.91 -2.41
CA ASN A 22 18.83 32.70 -1.39
C ASN A 22 18.11 31.82 -0.34
N THR A 23 18.57 30.58 -0.13
CA THR A 23 17.94 29.65 0.81
C THR A 23 18.68 29.61 2.14
N ASP A 24 18.02 30.02 3.23
CA ASP A 24 18.60 29.99 4.59
C ASP A 24 18.39 28.66 5.32
N ALA A 25 17.41 27.85 4.87
CA ALA A 25 17.05 26.58 5.51
C ALA A 25 16.52 25.56 4.51
N VAL A 26 16.77 24.28 4.80
CA VAL A 26 16.25 23.14 4.03
C VAL A 26 15.46 22.24 4.97
N ILE A 27 14.24 21.90 4.57
CA ILE A 27 13.36 20.97 5.30
C ILE A 27 13.35 19.65 4.53
N PHE A 28 13.65 18.57 5.24
CA PHE A 28 13.62 17.22 4.69
C PHE A 28 12.39 16.49 5.22
N ASP A 29 11.72 15.76 4.33
CA ASP A 29 10.80 14.71 4.75
C ASP A 29 11.58 13.56 5.40
N CYS A 30 10.90 12.73 6.17
CA CYS A 30 11.51 11.56 6.79
C CYS A 30 11.50 10.37 5.82
N ASP A 31 10.32 9.88 5.48
CA ASP A 31 10.17 8.59 4.82
C ASP A 31 10.45 8.69 3.33
N GLY A 32 11.39 7.87 2.85
CA GLY A 32 11.83 7.93 1.45
C GLY A 32 12.74 9.11 1.13
N VAL A 33 13.12 9.93 2.11
CA VAL A 33 14.12 11.00 2.00
C VAL A 33 15.27 10.78 2.98
N LEU A 34 15.02 10.87 4.30
CA LEU A 34 16.03 10.61 5.33
C LEU A 34 16.07 9.15 5.77
N VAL A 35 14.94 8.43 5.65
CA VAL A 35 14.77 7.05 6.10
C VAL A 35 14.44 6.15 4.92
N ASP A 36 15.20 5.06 4.76
CA ASP A 36 14.89 4.01 3.80
C ASP A 36 13.73 3.15 4.31
N VAL A 37 12.56 3.37 3.72
CA VAL A 37 11.32 2.66 4.02
C VAL A 37 11.05 1.47 3.08
N SER A 38 12.03 1.07 2.25
CA SER A 38 11.86 -0.02 1.28
C SER A 38 11.51 -1.37 1.91
N LYS A 39 11.79 -1.56 3.21
CA LYS A 39 11.50 -2.78 3.98
C LYS A 39 10.64 -2.52 5.23
N SER A 40 9.81 -1.48 5.24
CA SER A 40 8.92 -1.16 6.39
C SER A 40 7.46 -1.57 6.14
N TYR A 41 6.62 -0.65 5.67
CA TYR A 41 5.16 -0.72 5.66
C TYR A 41 4.62 -1.93 4.87
N ASP A 42 5.07 -2.08 3.63
CA ASP A 42 4.70 -3.20 2.77
C ASP A 42 5.09 -4.55 3.38
N LEU A 43 6.23 -4.61 4.07
CA LEU A 43 6.71 -5.83 4.71
C LEU A 43 5.86 -6.16 5.95
N ALA A 44 5.52 -5.13 6.75
CA ALA A 44 4.65 -5.28 7.90
C ALA A 44 3.26 -5.81 7.50
N ILE A 45 2.65 -5.27 6.43
CA ILE A 45 1.37 -5.78 5.91
C ILE A 45 1.48 -7.27 5.54
N LYS A 46 2.53 -7.63 4.79
CA LYS A 46 2.75 -9.00 4.31
C LYS A 46 2.92 -9.98 5.46
N GLN A 47 3.84 -9.68 6.38
CA GLN A 47 4.16 -10.54 7.51
C GLN A 47 2.99 -10.65 8.48
N THR A 48 2.28 -9.54 8.76
CA THR A 48 1.14 -9.56 9.67
C THR A 48 -0.02 -10.36 9.07
N THR A 49 -0.31 -10.18 7.78
CA THR A 49 -1.36 -10.96 7.10
C THR A 49 -1.05 -12.44 7.13
N GLU A 50 0.18 -12.83 6.75
CA GLU A 50 0.62 -14.22 6.76
C GLU A 50 0.59 -14.83 8.18
N TYR A 51 1.12 -14.09 9.16
CA TYR A 51 1.13 -14.53 10.54
C TYR A 51 -0.30 -14.77 11.07
N VAL A 52 -1.22 -13.84 10.82
CA VAL A 52 -2.60 -13.96 11.30
C VAL A 52 -3.33 -15.14 10.66
N LEU A 53 -3.23 -15.28 9.34
CA LEU A 53 -3.86 -16.38 8.61
C LEU A 53 -3.35 -17.73 9.09
N ASN A 54 -2.03 -17.87 9.26
CA ASN A 54 -1.42 -19.13 9.67
C ASN A 54 -1.65 -19.45 11.16
N LYS A 55 -1.56 -18.46 12.06
CA LYS A 55 -1.56 -18.70 13.52
C LYS A 55 -2.93 -18.63 14.16
N PHE A 56 -3.83 -17.79 13.67
CA PHE A 56 -5.13 -17.57 14.30
C PHE A 56 -6.29 -18.16 13.50
N VAL A 57 -6.14 -18.30 12.17
CA VAL A 57 -7.22 -18.82 11.32
C VAL A 57 -6.94 -20.24 10.81
N ASP A 58 -5.68 -20.68 10.83
CA ASP A 58 -5.23 -21.98 10.31
C ASP A 58 -5.52 -22.15 8.80
N ILE A 59 -5.20 -21.11 8.02
CA ILE A 59 -5.36 -21.11 6.56
C ILE A 59 -4.05 -20.69 5.89
N HIS A 60 -3.59 -21.50 4.95
CA HIS A 60 -2.53 -21.12 4.01
C HIS A 60 -3.15 -20.54 2.74
N SER A 61 -2.85 -19.28 2.46
CA SER A 61 -3.37 -18.56 1.28
C SER A 61 -2.24 -17.96 0.45
N ILE A 62 -2.60 -17.23 -0.60
CA ILE A 62 -1.63 -16.51 -1.43
C ILE A 62 -0.90 -15.44 -0.61
N PRO A 63 0.39 -15.16 -0.90
CA PRO A 63 1.09 -14.06 -0.28
C PRO A 63 0.53 -12.72 -0.75
N ILE A 64 0.54 -11.73 0.14
CA ILE A 64 0.20 -10.35 -0.22
C ILE A 64 1.32 -9.76 -1.08
N SER A 65 0.95 -9.27 -2.26
CA SER A 65 1.88 -8.63 -3.21
C SER A 65 1.77 -7.12 -3.16
N ALA A 66 2.80 -6.42 -3.66
CA ALA A 66 2.74 -4.96 -3.82
C ALA A 66 1.55 -4.52 -4.69
N GLN A 67 1.12 -5.35 -5.64
CA GLN A 67 -0.04 -5.09 -6.50
C GLN A 67 -1.36 -5.11 -5.72
N ILE A 68 -1.50 -6.03 -4.76
CA ILE A 68 -2.68 -6.10 -3.87
C ILE A 68 -2.72 -4.86 -2.98
N ILE A 69 -1.58 -4.51 -2.37
CA ILE A 69 -1.46 -3.31 -1.51
C ILE A 69 -1.79 -2.05 -2.32
N SER A 70 -1.16 -1.86 -3.47
CA SER A 70 -1.45 -0.72 -4.35
C SER A 70 -2.90 -0.71 -4.84
N GLY A 71 -3.49 -1.89 -5.05
CA GLY A 71 -4.88 -2.03 -5.47
C GLY A 71 -5.84 -1.45 -4.43
N PHE A 72 -5.65 -1.78 -3.15
CA PHE A 72 -6.44 -1.19 -2.07
C PHE A 72 -6.17 0.30 -1.92
N LYS A 73 -4.89 0.73 -1.85
CA LYS A 73 -4.52 2.15 -1.69
C LYS A 73 -5.06 3.02 -2.83
N ALA A 74 -5.08 2.52 -4.06
CA ALA A 74 -5.61 3.23 -5.23
C ALA A 74 -7.12 3.52 -5.17
N THR A 75 -7.87 2.86 -4.28
CA THR A 75 -9.29 3.17 -4.08
C THR A 75 -9.53 4.44 -3.25
N GLY A 76 -8.47 4.97 -2.63
CA GLY A 76 -8.47 6.21 -1.85
C GLY A 76 -8.94 6.08 -0.39
N GLY A 77 -9.48 4.92 0.01
CA GLY A 77 -9.99 4.68 1.36
C GLY A 77 -9.04 3.94 2.31
N PHE A 78 -7.83 3.58 1.85
CA PHE A 78 -6.88 2.74 2.59
C PHE A 78 -5.58 3.48 2.85
N ASN A 79 -5.65 4.52 3.68
CA ASN A 79 -4.49 5.35 4.00
C ASN A 79 -3.57 4.70 5.05
N ASP A 80 -4.10 3.81 5.89
CA ASP A 80 -3.38 3.10 6.94
C ASP A 80 -3.05 1.65 6.52
N GLU A 81 -1.84 1.19 6.84
CA GLU A 81 -1.39 -0.19 6.66
C GLU A 81 -2.27 -1.21 7.41
N VAL A 82 -2.83 -0.84 8.56
CA VAL A 82 -3.75 -1.67 9.34
C VAL A 82 -5.01 -1.97 8.54
N ASP A 83 -5.57 -0.98 7.84
CA ASP A 83 -6.77 -1.16 7.01
C ASP A 83 -6.50 -2.10 5.83
N VAL A 84 -5.36 -1.93 5.15
CA VAL A 84 -4.95 -2.82 4.06
C VAL A 84 -4.76 -4.25 4.57
N THR A 85 -4.13 -4.40 5.75
CA THR A 85 -3.90 -5.69 6.39
C THR A 85 -5.22 -6.37 6.76
N TYR A 86 -6.13 -5.64 7.41
CA TYR A 86 -7.45 -6.11 7.80
C TYR A 86 -8.27 -6.56 6.60
N ALA A 87 -8.39 -5.71 5.57
CA ALA A 87 -9.12 -6.05 4.35
C ALA A 87 -8.51 -7.24 3.60
N SER A 88 -7.18 -7.37 3.61
CA SER A 88 -6.48 -8.52 3.03
C SER A 88 -6.81 -9.81 3.78
N ILE A 89 -6.73 -9.81 5.11
CA ILE A 89 -7.09 -10.97 5.94
C ILE A 89 -8.55 -11.36 5.69
N LEU A 90 -9.49 -10.42 5.82
CA LEU A 90 -10.91 -10.66 5.56
C LEU A 90 -11.16 -11.28 4.19
N SER A 91 -10.56 -10.70 3.14
CA SER A 91 -10.71 -11.18 1.76
C SER A 91 -10.24 -12.62 1.61
N LEU A 92 -9.09 -12.98 2.18
CA LEU A 92 -8.51 -14.31 2.05
C LEU A 92 -9.27 -15.35 2.89
N VAL A 93 -9.74 -14.98 4.07
CA VAL A 93 -10.60 -15.84 4.90
C VAL A 93 -11.94 -16.09 4.22
N ALA A 94 -12.57 -15.05 3.68
CA ALA A 94 -13.83 -15.17 2.93
C ALA A 94 -13.65 -16.06 1.68
N ALA A 95 -12.58 -15.86 0.91
CA ALA A 95 -12.28 -16.70 -0.24
C ALA A 95 -12.15 -18.18 0.13
N ASN A 96 -11.44 -18.48 1.23
CA ASN A 96 -11.28 -19.85 1.73
C ASN A 96 -12.62 -20.47 2.14
N ARG A 97 -13.46 -19.74 2.89
CA ARG A 97 -14.78 -20.21 3.33
C ARG A 97 -15.73 -20.45 2.15
N LEU A 98 -15.70 -19.58 1.16
CA LEU A 98 -16.52 -19.68 -0.05
C LEU A 98 -15.95 -20.68 -1.08
N LYS A 99 -14.76 -21.25 -0.83
CA LYS A 99 -14.04 -22.14 -1.76
C LYS A 99 -13.80 -21.50 -3.14
N ILE A 100 -13.49 -20.21 -3.15
CA ILE A 100 -13.19 -19.43 -4.36
C ILE A 100 -11.67 -19.19 -4.42
N ASP A 101 -11.13 -19.13 -5.65
CA ASP A 101 -9.73 -18.75 -5.86
C ASP A 101 -9.41 -17.41 -5.18
N ALA A 102 -8.46 -17.45 -4.24
CA ALA A 102 -8.12 -16.31 -3.39
C ALA A 102 -7.67 -15.08 -4.18
N LYS A 103 -6.89 -15.28 -5.25
CA LYS A 103 -6.39 -14.19 -6.10
C LYS A 103 -7.52 -13.52 -6.87
N LYS A 104 -8.44 -14.28 -7.44
CA LYS A 104 -9.63 -13.74 -8.11
C LYS A 104 -10.53 -13.02 -7.11
N PHE A 105 -10.73 -13.59 -5.93
CA PHE A 105 -11.62 -13.03 -4.93
C PHE A 105 -11.10 -11.71 -4.35
N ILE A 106 -9.83 -11.63 -3.93
CA ILE A 106 -9.28 -10.37 -3.41
C ILE A 106 -9.28 -9.26 -4.46
N ASN A 107 -9.02 -9.58 -5.73
CA ASN A 107 -9.17 -8.62 -6.82
C ASN A 107 -10.62 -8.16 -7.01
N LYS A 108 -11.60 -9.04 -6.78
CA LYS A 108 -13.03 -8.68 -6.78
C LYS A 108 -13.34 -7.75 -5.61
N VAL A 109 -12.82 -8.02 -4.42
CA VAL A 109 -12.97 -7.15 -3.24
C VAL A 109 -12.38 -5.75 -3.53
N ILE A 110 -11.14 -5.67 -4.02
CA ILE A 110 -10.50 -4.39 -4.39
C ILE A 110 -11.35 -3.59 -5.38
N LYS A 111 -11.93 -4.24 -6.40
CA LYS A 111 -12.81 -3.58 -7.38
C LYS A 111 -14.11 -3.02 -6.79
N ASN A 112 -14.56 -3.55 -5.66
CA ASN A 112 -15.77 -3.07 -4.96
C ASN A 112 -15.43 -2.14 -3.79
N ALA A 113 -14.14 -1.99 -3.46
CA ALA A 113 -13.69 -1.07 -2.45
C ALA A 113 -13.66 0.37 -2.97
N ASN A 114 -13.82 1.34 -2.07
CA ASN A 114 -13.89 2.75 -2.41
C ASN A 114 -13.34 3.64 -1.28
N VAL A 115 -13.51 4.95 -1.39
CA VAL A 115 -13.04 5.97 -0.44
C VAL A 115 -13.53 5.78 1.00
N SER A 116 -14.55 4.95 1.26
CA SER A 116 -14.98 4.58 2.62
C SER A 116 -14.13 3.48 3.26
N GLY A 117 -13.07 3.00 2.58
CA GLY A 117 -12.07 2.10 3.16
C GLY A 117 -12.65 0.75 3.53
N ILE A 118 -12.32 0.26 4.72
CA ILE A 118 -12.75 -1.05 5.24
C ILE A 118 -14.27 -1.23 5.22
N ILE A 119 -15.05 -0.15 5.41
CA ILE A 119 -16.52 -0.20 5.41
C ILE A 119 -17.04 -0.67 4.04
N SER A 120 -16.39 -0.27 2.95
CA SER A 120 -16.77 -0.74 1.60
C SER A 120 -16.51 -2.23 1.40
N VAL A 121 -15.45 -2.76 2.03
CA VAL A 121 -15.12 -4.19 1.99
C VAL A 121 -16.14 -4.99 2.78
N GLU A 122 -16.44 -4.58 4.01
CA GLU A 122 -17.45 -5.24 4.86
C GLU A 122 -18.82 -5.26 4.18
N LYS A 123 -19.28 -4.11 3.68
CA LYS A 123 -20.54 -4.02 2.93
C LYS A 123 -20.57 -4.91 1.71
N PHE A 124 -19.47 -5.02 0.97
CA PHE A 124 -19.40 -5.93 -0.17
C PHE A 124 -19.51 -7.40 0.28
N LEU A 125 -18.80 -7.78 1.35
CA LEU A 125 -18.84 -9.15 1.88
C LEU A 125 -20.21 -9.53 2.45
N ASP A 126 -20.95 -8.59 3.04
CA ASP A 126 -22.32 -8.80 3.53
C ASP A 126 -23.32 -9.14 2.41
N THR A 127 -22.97 -8.94 1.14
CA THR A 127 -23.83 -9.28 -0.01
C THR A 127 -23.64 -10.71 -0.53
N LEU A 128 -22.72 -11.49 0.03
CA LEU A 128 -22.27 -12.78 -0.49
C LEU A 128 -22.92 -14.00 0.17
#